data_AF-A0A7C6WPG8-F1
#
_entry.id   AF-A0A7C6WPG8-F1
#
_cell.length_a   1.000
_cell.length_b   1.000
_cell.length_c   1.000
_cell.angle_alpha   90.00
_cell.angle_beta   90.00
_cell.angle_gamma   90.00
#
_symmetry.space_group_name_H-M   'P 1'
#
loop_
_entity.id
_entity.type
_entity.pdbx_description
1 polymer ?
#
loop_
_entity_poly.entity_id
_entity_poly.type
_entity_poly.pdbx_seq_one_letter_code
_entity_poly.pdbx_strand_id
1 'polypeptide(L)'
;MRNFGFAGSEAFSELGINGKNSEFHAAMGLANIPHIEAIHNKRKELTERYDTKLKGLKAVKPLWHSNANNNYAYYPIVFETEEAMLKAMEYLKGREIFTRRYFYPSLAKSLPYLKPVEMPITDDIAKRVLCLPLYYDLTVEEVDMICRLMLRVQNN
;
A
#
# COMPACT_ATOMS: atom_id res chain seq x y z
N MET A 1 16.03 -10.15 22.57
CA MET A 1 16.48 -10.64 21.24
C MET A 1 17.09 -9.59 20.27
N ARG A 2 18.11 -8.79 20.66
CA ARG A 2 18.86 -7.91 19.71
C ARG A 2 20.34 -8.28 19.56
N ASN A 3 20.86 -9.16 20.40
CA ASN A 3 22.28 -9.49 20.45
C ASN A 3 22.49 -11.01 20.58
N PHE A 4 21.96 -11.81 19.64
CA PHE A 4 22.20 -13.27 19.57
C PHE A 4 21.81 -14.09 20.81
N GLY A 5 21.10 -13.51 21.78
CA GLY A 5 20.75 -14.19 23.03
C GLY A 5 21.83 -14.09 24.12
N PHE A 6 22.86 -13.27 23.88
CA PHE A 6 23.92 -13.00 24.84
C PHE A 6 23.42 -12.30 26.10
N ALA A 7 23.89 -12.77 27.24
CA ALA A 7 23.82 -12.13 28.55
C ALA A 7 25.25 -11.75 28.98
N GLY A 8 25.70 -10.57 28.56
CA GLY A 8 27.11 -10.16 28.69
C GLY A 8 27.97 -10.75 27.56
N SER A 9 29.29 -10.84 27.79
CA SER A 9 30.26 -11.34 26.80
C SER A 9 30.41 -12.86 26.77
N GLU A 10 30.05 -13.54 27.87
CA GLU A 10 30.43 -14.94 28.10
C GLU A 10 29.25 -15.89 28.30
N ALA A 11 28.03 -15.37 28.41
CA ALA A 11 26.85 -16.20 28.66
C ALA A 11 25.75 -15.95 27.62
N PHE A 12 24.87 -16.94 27.50
CA PHE A 12 23.66 -16.88 26.69
C PHE A 12 22.46 -17.21 27.59
N SER A 13 21.44 -16.34 27.60
CA SER A 13 20.26 -16.50 28.46
C SER A 13 19.02 -16.96 27.70
N GLU A 14 18.99 -16.76 26.38
CA GLU A 14 17.83 -17.08 25.53
C GLU A 14 18.27 -17.42 24.12
N LEU A 15 17.36 -18.02 23.34
CA LEU A 15 17.51 -18.07 21.89
C LEU A 15 17.54 -16.63 21.35
N GLY A 16 18.48 -16.32 20.46
CA GLY A 16 18.55 -14.97 19.90
C GLY A 16 18.86 -14.90 18.42
N ILE A 17 18.60 -13.72 17.89
CA ILE A 17 18.83 -13.31 16.50
C ILE A 17 19.65 -12.01 16.48
N ASN A 18 20.20 -11.68 15.32
CA ASN A 18 20.83 -10.38 15.07
C ASN A 18 20.05 -9.58 14.03
N GLY A 19 19.25 -8.63 14.52
CA GLY A 19 18.53 -7.65 13.70
C GLY A 19 19.03 -6.22 13.93
N LYS A 20 20.32 -6.04 14.24
CA LYS A 20 20.90 -4.70 14.46
C LYS A 20 20.89 -3.92 13.16
N ASN A 21 20.41 -2.68 13.23
CA ASN A 21 20.52 -1.74 12.12
C ASN A 21 21.99 -1.33 11.94
N SER A 22 22.45 -1.13 10.70
CA SER A 22 23.80 -0.60 10.48
C SER A 22 23.83 0.91 10.61
N GLU A 23 24.99 1.47 10.94
CA GLU A 23 25.19 2.91 11.05
C GLU A 23 24.81 3.65 9.75
N PHE A 24 25.08 3.06 8.58
CA PHE A 24 24.68 3.63 7.29
C PHE A 24 23.16 3.74 7.11
N HIS A 25 22.41 2.72 7.50
CA HIS A 25 20.95 2.77 7.47
C HIS A 25 20.39 3.77 8.49
N ALA A 26 21.00 3.86 9.67
CA ALA A 26 20.64 4.85 10.68
C ALA A 26 20.89 6.28 10.18
N ALA A 27 22.05 6.54 9.57
CA ALA A 27 22.39 7.82 8.96
C ALA A 27 21.39 8.21 7.84
N MET A 28 21.02 7.26 6.98
CA MET A 28 19.98 7.50 5.95
C MET A 28 18.62 7.82 6.58
N GLY A 29 18.25 7.17 7.67
CA GLY A 29 17.05 7.50 8.43
C GLY A 29 17.07 8.93 8.96
N LEU A 30 18.18 9.33 9.59
CA LEU A 30 18.36 10.69 10.13
C LEU A 30 18.30 11.76 9.02
N ALA A 31 18.89 11.49 7.86
CA ALA A 31 18.80 12.39 6.71
C ALA A 31 17.37 12.57 6.19
N ASN A 32 16.52 11.55 6.29
CA ASN A 32 15.13 11.59 5.82
C ASN A 32 14.15 12.20 6.84
N ILE A 33 14.44 12.16 8.15
CA ILE A 33 13.52 12.64 9.20
C ILE A 33 13.03 14.07 8.97
N PRO A 34 13.88 15.06 8.63
CA PRO A 34 13.43 16.44 8.39
C PRO A 34 12.42 16.58 7.24
N HIS A 35 12.34 15.60 6.33
CA HIS A 35 11.45 15.64 5.16
C HIS A 35 10.08 14.97 5.41
N ILE A 36 9.90 14.28 6.55
CA ILE A 36 8.67 13.50 6.82
C ILE A 36 7.42 14.35 6.74
N GLU A 37 7.43 15.57 7.28
CA GLU A 37 6.27 16.46 7.26
C GLU A 37 5.90 16.89 5.84
N ALA A 38 6.88 17.29 5.03
CA ALA A 38 6.66 17.63 3.63
C ALA A 38 6.13 16.43 2.83
N ILE A 39 6.69 15.24 3.05
CA ILE A 39 6.23 13.99 2.40
C ILE A 39 4.79 13.67 2.79
N HIS A 40 4.45 13.81 4.07
CA HIS A 40 3.11 13.59 4.57
C HIS A 40 2.10 14.57 3.93
N ASN A 41 2.41 15.87 3.94
CA ASN A 41 1.55 16.91 3.37
C ASN A 41 1.36 16.73 1.86
N LYS A 42 2.42 16.35 1.13
CA LYS A 42 2.32 16.06 -0.30
C LYS A 42 1.43 14.85 -0.57
N ARG A 43 1.60 13.75 0.17
CA ARG A 43 0.76 12.56 0.01
C ARG A 43 -0.69 12.80 0.40
N LYS A 44 -0.94 13.67 1.39
CA LYS A 44 -2.27 14.15 1.75
C LYS A 44 -2.93 14.87 0.59
N GLU A 45 -2.26 15.87 0.01
CA GLU A 45 -2.76 16.63 -1.16
C GLU A 45 -3.16 15.70 -2.31
N LEU A 46 -2.27 14.77 -2.68
CA LEU A 46 -2.52 13.83 -3.78
C LEU A 46 -3.69 12.88 -3.46
N THR A 47 -3.79 12.42 -2.21
CA THR A 47 -4.90 11.57 -1.77
C THR A 47 -6.24 12.30 -1.85
N GLU A 48 -6.31 13.53 -1.35
CA GLU A 48 -7.52 14.35 -1.38
C GLU A 48 -7.90 14.72 -2.82
N ARG A 49 -6.91 14.84 -3.71
CA ARG A 49 -7.14 15.03 -5.14
C ARG A 49 -7.79 13.80 -5.76
N TYR A 50 -7.27 12.60 -5.51
CA TYR A 50 -7.92 11.36 -5.94
C TYR A 50 -9.34 11.23 -5.38
N ASP A 51 -9.53 11.49 -4.08
CA ASP A 51 -10.84 11.42 -3.42
C ASP A 51 -11.87 12.32 -4.12
N THR A 52 -11.44 13.51 -4.55
CA THR A 52 -12.29 14.46 -5.26
C THR A 52 -12.61 14.00 -6.68
N LYS A 53 -11.59 13.54 -7.42
CA LYS A 53 -11.70 13.24 -8.86
C LYS A 53 -12.30 11.88 -9.15
N LEU A 54 -12.24 10.93 -8.23
CA LEU A 54 -12.74 9.57 -8.39
C LEU A 54 -14.14 9.34 -7.80
N LYS A 55 -14.88 10.39 -7.41
CA LYS A 55 -16.26 10.25 -6.87
C LYS A 55 -17.22 9.47 -7.77
N GLY A 56 -16.99 9.48 -9.10
CA GLY A 56 -17.81 8.75 -10.08
C GLY A 56 -17.29 7.35 -10.42
N LEU A 57 -16.20 6.90 -9.79
CA LEU A 57 -15.66 5.57 -10.01
C LEU A 57 -16.52 4.53 -9.27
N LYS A 58 -16.85 3.42 -9.93
CA LYS A 58 -17.53 2.23 -9.39
C LYS A 58 -16.55 1.37 -8.59
N ALA A 59 -15.99 2.00 -7.57
CA ALA A 59 -15.11 1.40 -6.60
C ALA A 59 -15.23 2.17 -5.28
N VAL A 60 -14.98 1.50 -4.17
CA VAL A 60 -15.02 2.11 -2.85
C VAL A 60 -13.61 2.23 -2.29
N LYS A 61 -13.33 3.33 -1.60
CA LYS A 61 -12.14 3.48 -0.78
C LYS A 61 -12.43 2.88 0.60
N PRO A 62 -11.55 2.01 1.15
CA PRO A 62 -11.70 1.53 2.52
C PRO A 62 -11.81 2.69 3.52
N LEU A 63 -12.72 2.56 4.49
CA LEU A 63 -12.89 3.54 5.55
C LEU A 63 -11.87 3.29 6.66
N TRP A 64 -11.23 4.37 7.10
CA TRP A 64 -10.36 4.33 8.27
C TRP A 64 -11.20 4.35 9.55
N HIS A 65 -10.66 3.73 10.60
CA HIS A 65 -11.27 3.79 11.92
C HIS A 65 -11.36 5.25 12.40
N SER A 66 -12.46 5.64 13.06
CA SER A 66 -12.72 7.04 13.45
C SER A 66 -11.65 7.63 14.38
N ASN A 67 -11.03 6.79 15.20
CA ASN A 67 -9.94 7.18 16.11
C ASN A 67 -8.54 7.12 15.46
N ALA A 68 -8.43 6.85 14.16
CA ALA A 68 -7.14 6.75 13.47
C ALA A 68 -6.78 8.04 12.72
N ASN A 69 -5.47 8.30 12.63
CA ASN A 69 -4.94 9.32 11.72
C ASN A 69 -4.50 8.65 10.42
N ASN A 70 -4.66 9.35 9.30
CA ASN A 70 -4.22 8.85 8.01
C ASN A 70 -2.78 9.31 7.73
N ASN A 71 -1.86 8.39 7.47
CA ASN A 71 -0.49 8.71 7.07
C ASN A 71 -0.32 8.85 5.55
N TYR A 72 -1.39 8.59 4.78
CA TYR A 72 -1.44 8.67 3.33
C TYR A 72 -0.37 7.80 2.65
N ALA A 73 -0.10 6.60 3.18
CA ALA A 73 0.98 5.74 2.69
C ALA A 73 0.77 5.19 1.27
N TYR A 74 -0.48 4.94 0.89
CA TYR A 74 -0.89 4.46 -0.44
C TYR A 74 -2.38 4.79 -0.66
N TYR A 75 -2.86 4.65 -1.90
CA TYR A 75 -4.25 4.93 -2.27
C TYR A 75 -4.99 3.65 -2.71
N PRO A 76 -5.59 2.90 -1.76
CA PRO A 76 -6.32 1.67 -2.07
C PRO A 76 -7.76 1.97 -2.50
N ILE A 77 -8.24 1.25 -3.51
CA ILE A 77 -9.64 1.20 -3.91
C ILE A 77 -10.06 -0.26 -4.12
N VAL A 78 -11.34 -0.55 -3.89
CA VAL A 78 -11.93 -1.88 -4.03
C VAL A 78 -13.05 -1.78 -5.06
N PHE A 79 -12.86 -2.41 -6.22
CA PHE A 79 -13.81 -2.41 -7.34
C PHE A 79 -15.02 -3.28 -7.06
N GLU A 80 -16.15 -3.07 -7.75
CA GLU A 80 -17.33 -3.94 -7.64
C GLU A 80 -17.04 -5.40 -8.03
N THR A 81 -16.16 -5.64 -9.01
CA THR A 81 -15.77 -6.99 -9.46
C THR A 81 -14.27 -7.12 -9.75
N GLU A 82 -13.76 -8.35 -9.80
CA GLU A 82 -12.34 -8.62 -10.14
C GLU A 82 -12.06 -8.28 -11.61
N GLU A 83 -13.00 -8.54 -12.51
CA GLU A 83 -12.88 -8.24 -13.95
C GLU A 83 -12.72 -6.74 -14.19
N ALA A 84 -13.53 -5.91 -13.51
CA ALA A 84 -13.42 -4.46 -13.61
C ALA A 84 -12.06 -3.95 -13.11
N MET A 85 -11.58 -4.51 -11.99
CA MET A 85 -10.25 -4.23 -11.45
C MET A 85 -9.14 -4.62 -12.43
N LEU A 86 -9.17 -5.84 -12.97
CA LEU A 86 -8.18 -6.35 -13.92
C LEU A 86 -8.15 -5.51 -15.21
N LYS A 87 -9.33 -5.12 -15.72
CA LYS A 87 -9.46 -4.23 -16.88
C LYS A 87 -8.80 -2.89 -16.62
N ALA A 88 -9.06 -2.27 -15.47
CA ALA A 88 -8.44 -1.00 -15.09
C ALA A 88 -6.92 -1.12 -14.92
N MET A 89 -6.46 -2.19 -14.26
CA MET A 89 -5.04 -2.48 -14.07
C MET A 89 -4.29 -2.61 -15.41
N GLU A 90 -4.80 -3.42 -16.35
CA GLU A 90 -4.15 -3.61 -17.65
C GLU A 90 -4.22 -2.34 -18.50
N TYR A 91 -5.33 -1.60 -18.43
CA TYR A 91 -5.48 -0.33 -19.16
C TYR A 91 -4.47 0.73 -18.71
N LEU A 92 -4.21 0.84 -17.40
CA LEU A 92 -3.18 1.73 -16.87
C LEU A 92 -1.77 1.23 -17.20
N LYS A 93 -1.53 -0.09 -17.08
CA LYS A 93 -0.24 -0.71 -17.40
C LYS A 93 0.16 -0.47 -18.87
N GLY A 94 -0.78 -0.56 -19.80
CA GLY A 94 -0.55 -0.23 -21.22
C GLY A 94 -0.20 1.25 -21.49
N ARG A 95 -0.19 2.10 -20.46
CA ARG A 95 0.22 3.51 -20.47
C ARG A 95 1.36 3.78 -19.48
N GLU A 96 2.09 2.73 -19.10
CA GLU A 96 3.24 2.78 -18.17
C GLU A 96 2.88 3.26 -16.76
N ILE A 97 1.61 3.15 -16.37
CA ILE A 97 1.12 3.47 -15.03
C ILE A 97 0.93 2.16 -14.27
N PHE A 98 1.89 1.85 -13.39
CA PHE A 98 1.90 0.59 -12.66
C PHE A 98 1.16 0.70 -11.33
N THR A 99 0.13 -0.12 -11.16
CA THR A 99 -0.61 -0.26 -9.90
C THR A 99 -0.07 -1.45 -9.09
N ARG A 100 -0.60 -1.64 -7.87
CA ARG A 100 -0.26 -2.77 -6.99
C ARG A 100 -1.52 -3.38 -6.39
N ARG A 101 -1.55 -4.69 -6.17
CA ARG A 101 -2.64 -5.38 -5.47
C ARG A 101 -2.24 -5.66 -4.03
N TYR A 102 -2.29 -4.64 -3.16
CA TYR A 102 -1.99 -4.79 -1.74
C TYR A 102 -3.26 -5.10 -0.94
N PHE A 103 -3.44 -6.30 -0.39
CA PHE A 103 -2.60 -7.52 -0.54
C PHE A 103 -3.35 -8.63 -1.24
N TYR A 104 -2.74 -9.15 -2.30
CA TYR A 104 -3.20 -10.29 -3.09
C TYR A 104 -2.01 -11.22 -3.40
N PRO A 105 -2.19 -12.55 -3.34
CA PRO A 105 -3.39 -13.25 -2.87
C PRO A 105 -3.60 -13.11 -1.35
N SER A 106 -4.82 -13.42 -0.90
CA SER A 106 -5.13 -13.58 0.52
C SER A 106 -4.25 -14.68 1.14
N LEU A 107 -3.71 -14.41 2.33
CA LEU A 107 -2.89 -15.38 3.06
C LEU A 107 -3.67 -16.61 3.55
N ALA A 108 -5.00 -16.52 3.58
CA ALA A 108 -5.87 -17.59 4.10
C ALA A 108 -5.71 -18.92 3.35
N LYS A 109 -5.31 -18.86 2.06
CA LYS A 109 -5.16 -20.04 1.19
C LYS A 109 -3.85 -20.07 0.40
N SER A 110 -3.01 -19.03 0.49
CA SER A 110 -1.78 -18.93 -0.32
C SER A 110 -0.53 -19.48 0.36
N LEU A 111 -0.59 -19.79 1.66
CA LEU A 111 0.57 -20.24 2.43
C LEU A 111 0.71 -21.77 2.36
N PRO A 112 1.79 -22.32 1.78
CA PRO A 112 1.91 -23.76 1.53
C PRO A 112 2.13 -24.61 2.79
N TYR A 113 2.41 -23.96 3.92
CA TYR A 113 2.72 -24.58 5.20
C TYR A 113 1.61 -24.40 6.25
N LEU A 114 0.48 -23.79 5.88
CA LEU A 114 -0.71 -23.70 6.72
C LEU A 114 -1.88 -24.41 6.04
N LYS A 115 -2.79 -24.95 6.85
CA LYS A 115 -4.06 -25.45 6.33
C LYS A 115 -4.88 -24.26 5.82
N PRO A 116 -5.47 -24.34 4.61
CA PRO A 116 -6.35 -23.30 4.10
C PRO A 116 -7.50 -23.02 5.08
N VAL A 117 -7.81 -21.74 5.25
CA VAL A 117 -8.96 -21.27 6.05
C VAL A 117 -9.90 -20.49 5.14
N GLU A 118 -11.21 -20.67 5.32
CA GLU A 118 -12.20 -19.87 4.61
C GLU A 118 -12.32 -18.48 5.24
N MET A 119 -11.98 -17.45 4.47
CA MET A 119 -12.09 -16.05 4.86
C MET A 119 -12.81 -15.28 3.76
N PRO A 120 -14.14 -15.45 3.61
CA PRO A 120 -14.87 -15.01 2.42
C PRO A 120 -14.73 -13.51 2.15
N ILE A 121 -14.78 -12.67 3.19
CA ILE A 121 -14.60 -11.22 3.07
C ILE A 121 -13.18 -10.88 2.60
N THR A 122 -12.16 -11.50 3.19
CA THR A 122 -10.75 -11.27 2.83
C THR A 122 -10.47 -11.71 1.39
N ASP A 123 -10.93 -12.90 1.01
CA ASP A 123 -10.72 -13.48 -0.31
C ASP A 123 -11.40 -12.63 -1.40
N ASP A 124 -12.60 -12.13 -1.11
CA ASP A 124 -13.37 -11.25 -2.00
C ASP A 124 -12.70 -9.88 -2.18
N ILE A 125 -12.32 -9.20 -1.09
CA ILE A 125 -11.62 -7.91 -1.15
C ILE A 125 -10.25 -8.05 -1.83
N ALA A 126 -9.47 -9.08 -1.51
CA ALA A 126 -8.15 -9.30 -2.09
C ALA A 126 -8.22 -9.42 -3.62
N LYS A 127 -9.26 -10.07 -4.15
CA LYS A 127 -9.48 -10.17 -5.60
C LYS A 127 -9.80 -8.83 -6.26
N ARG A 128 -10.43 -7.90 -5.54
CA ARG A 128 -10.97 -6.64 -6.11
C ARG A 128 -10.16 -5.39 -5.74
N VAL A 129 -9.15 -5.50 -4.87
CA VAL A 129 -8.33 -4.37 -4.43
C VAL A 129 -7.27 -3.97 -5.45
N LEU A 130 -7.12 -2.66 -5.64
CA LEU A 130 -6.08 -2.03 -6.43
C LEU A 130 -5.56 -0.79 -5.72
N CYS A 131 -4.24 -0.63 -5.65
CA CYS A 131 -3.59 0.57 -5.16
C CYS A 131 -3.10 1.40 -6.35
N LEU A 132 -3.57 2.65 -6.41
CA LEU A 132 -3.12 3.63 -7.39
C LEU A 132 -1.77 4.23 -6.99
N PRO A 133 -0.97 4.74 -7.97
CA PRO A 133 0.29 5.40 -7.68
C PRO A 133 0.12 6.56 -6.68
N LEU A 134 0.95 6.55 -5.65
CA LEU A 134 1.02 7.58 -4.62
C LEU A 134 2.45 7.64 -4.06
N TYR A 135 3.22 8.65 -4.44
CA TYR A 135 4.59 8.90 -3.99
C TYR A 135 4.89 10.39 -3.99
N TYR A 136 6.01 10.79 -3.39
CA TYR A 136 6.31 12.20 -3.12
C TYR A 136 6.38 13.07 -4.38
N ASP A 137 7.11 12.61 -5.40
CA ASP A 137 7.31 13.35 -6.64
C ASP A 137 6.13 13.27 -7.63
N LEU A 138 5.07 12.53 -7.29
CA LEU A 138 3.88 12.46 -8.14
C LEU A 138 3.19 13.83 -8.16
N THR A 139 2.93 14.33 -9.35
CA THR A 139 2.31 15.64 -9.56
C THR A 139 0.79 15.55 -9.51
N VAL A 140 0.13 16.69 -9.27
CA VAL A 140 -1.34 16.79 -9.28
C VAL A 140 -1.88 16.52 -10.68
N GLU A 141 -1.13 16.92 -11.71
CA GLU A 141 -1.43 16.72 -13.12
C GLU A 141 -1.39 15.23 -13.49
N GLU A 142 -0.41 14.49 -12.98
CA GLU A 142 -0.34 13.03 -13.13
C GLU A 142 -1.50 12.33 -12.40
N VAL A 143 -1.83 12.76 -11.18
CA VAL A 143 -3.03 12.25 -10.47
C VAL A 143 -4.29 12.50 -11.29
N ASP A 144 -4.47 13.70 -11.84
CA ASP A 144 -5.61 14.04 -12.68
C ASP A 144 -5.65 13.19 -13.95
N MET A 145 -4.50 12.93 -14.56
CA MET A 145 -4.37 12.04 -15.72
C MET A 145 -4.78 10.61 -15.37
N ILE A 146 -4.27 10.05 -14.28
CA ILE A 146 -4.65 8.73 -13.78
C ILE A 146 -6.17 8.67 -13.53
N CYS A 147 -6.74 9.68 -12.87
CA CYS A 147 -8.18 9.77 -12.63
C CYS A 147 -9.01 9.74 -13.92
N ARG A 148 -8.60 10.53 -14.93
CA ARG A 148 -9.29 10.54 -16.24
C ARG A 148 -9.24 9.17 -16.93
N LEU A 149 -8.10 8.49 -16.88
CA LEU A 149 -7.97 7.15 -17.46
C LEU A 149 -8.84 6.12 -16.74
N MET A 150 -8.88 6.18 -15.41
CA MET A 150 -9.71 5.31 -14.58
C MET A 150 -11.21 5.48 -14.88
N LEU A 151 -11.69 6.72 -15.01
CA LEU A 151 -13.08 6.98 -15.39
C LEU A 151 -13.37 6.58 -16.84
N ARG A 152 -12.40 6.72 -17.76
CA ARG A 152 -12.56 6.30 -19.15
C ARG A 152 -12.68 4.77 -19.29
N VAL A 153 -11.81 4.00 -18.63
CA VAL A 153 -11.82 2.53 -18.72
C VAL A 153 -13.08 1.91 -18.11
N GLN A 154 -13.71 2.60 -17.15
CA GLN A 154 -14.98 2.19 -16.56
C GLN A 154 -16.16 2.30 -17.55
N ASN A 155 -16.16 3.32 -18.42
CA ASN A 155 -17.29 3.62 -19.31
C ASN A 155 -17.19 2.96 -20.70
N ASN A 156 -16.00 2.46 -21.04
CA ASN A 156 -15.76 1.58 -22.19
C ASN A 156 -15.77 0.13 -21.72
#